data_AF-A0A3D5YZ89-F1
#
_entry.id   AF-A0A3D5YZ89-F1
#
_cell.length_a   1.000
_cell.length_b   1.000
_cell.length_c   1.000
_cell.angle_alpha   90.00
_cell.angle_beta   90.00
_cell.angle_gamma   90.00
#
_symmetry.space_group_name_H-M   'P 1'
#
loop_
_entity.id
_entity.type
_entity.pdbx_description
1 polymer ?
#
loop_
_entity_poly.entity_id
_entity_poly.type
_entity_poly.pdbx_seq_one_letter_code
_entity_poly.pdbx_strand_id
1 'polypeptide(L)'
;MNSKKLLLLLIAPLAYFFLGSYILQIAGFFSLHGADPECIYFISGLSVANGKLMLGHIDNPGTPLQYLAALVFRLVYFLRSHQGSFNHDVLANFDMYLHVLNLALTSVIAVFMYFAGRIFYRISNNLTYTVLLQLSPLFTSIIFLNIGRVVPENLIPIPVMLLSILLLQPLFASDYNRFRNNYLWFGLISAFGLSIKLTYFPLWIIPLIVLTTWKERIRYSLIAVGSFFVMALPVTLQINVFWGWMKALFLHSGQYGKGEGNIIDWKTFGPNFSSLYTENRFFFWIMIVLLIVFVASFISKKNREGSLIRRISLAV
;
A
#
# COMPACT_ATOMS: atom_id res chain seq x y z
N MET A 1 -13.44 -6.38 24.96
CA MET A 1 -13.99 -7.13 23.80
C MET A 1 -14.07 -8.59 24.21
N ASN A 2 -15.22 -9.26 24.04
CA ASN A 2 -15.38 -10.68 24.38
C ASN A 2 -14.43 -11.54 23.52
N SER A 3 -13.83 -12.58 24.10
CA SER A 3 -12.92 -13.53 23.45
C SER A 3 -13.47 -14.09 22.13
N LYS A 4 -14.78 -14.35 22.03
CA LYS A 4 -15.42 -14.80 20.77
C LYS A 4 -15.24 -13.81 19.62
N LYS A 5 -15.40 -12.51 19.88
CA LYS A 5 -15.24 -11.46 18.85
C LYS A 5 -13.77 -11.32 18.43
N LEU A 6 -12.85 -11.53 19.37
CA LEU A 6 -11.41 -11.48 19.10
C LEU A 6 -10.97 -12.61 18.16
N LEU A 7 -11.58 -13.80 18.30
CA LEU A 7 -11.39 -14.92 17.39
C LEU A 7 -11.92 -14.63 15.99
N LEU A 8 -13.08 -13.98 15.87
CA LEU A 8 -13.64 -13.62 14.55
C LEU A 8 -12.73 -12.65 13.78
N LEU A 9 -12.05 -11.73 14.46
CA LEU A 9 -11.10 -10.81 13.84
C LEU A 9 -9.82 -11.49 13.32
N LEU A 10 -9.56 -12.75 13.68
CA LEU A 10 -8.44 -13.52 13.16
C LEU A 10 -8.76 -14.21 11.82
N ILE A 11 -10.03 -14.38 11.47
CA ILE A 11 -10.43 -15.14 10.28
C ILE A 11 -9.82 -14.53 9.00
N ALA A 12 -10.05 -13.23 8.75
CA ALA A 12 -9.55 -12.58 7.55
C ALA A 12 -8.00 -12.52 7.48
N PRO A 13 -7.28 -12.12 8.56
CA PRO A 13 -5.82 -12.21 8.62
C PRO A 13 -5.25 -13.61 8.36
N LEU A 14 -5.84 -14.64 8.98
CA LEU A 14 -5.38 -16.02 8.80
C LEU A 14 -5.68 -16.50 7.38
N ALA A 15 -6.85 -16.18 6.84
CA ALA A 15 -7.18 -16.50 5.45
C ALA A 15 -6.18 -15.86 4.48
N TYR A 16 -5.82 -14.58 4.68
CA TYR A 16 -4.78 -13.91 3.89
C TYR A 16 -3.44 -14.65 3.98
N PHE A 17 -3.01 -14.99 5.20
CA PHE A 17 -1.74 -15.67 5.44
C PHE A 17 -1.68 -17.08 4.80
N PHE A 18 -2.70 -17.89 5.03
CA PHE A 18 -2.77 -19.24 4.48
C PHE A 18 -2.89 -19.23 2.97
N LEU A 19 -3.67 -18.31 2.41
CA LEU A 19 -3.80 -18.17 0.96
C LEU A 19 -2.48 -17.75 0.32
N GLY A 20 -1.77 -16.78 0.89
CA GLY A 20 -0.45 -16.37 0.40
C GLY A 20 0.56 -17.50 0.45
N SER A 21 0.62 -18.21 1.58
CA SER A 21 1.50 -19.37 1.75
C SER A 21 1.18 -20.51 0.77
N TYR A 22 -0.12 -20.75 0.52
CA TYR A 22 -0.57 -21.77 -0.43
C TYR A 22 -0.21 -21.41 -1.88
N ILE A 23 -0.44 -20.16 -2.28
CA ILE A 23 -0.08 -19.69 -3.62
C ILE A 23 1.43 -19.72 -3.82
N LEU A 24 2.22 -19.35 -2.81
CA LEU A 24 3.68 -19.46 -2.84
C LEU A 24 4.13 -20.91 -3.09
N GLN A 25 3.51 -21.89 -2.41
CA GLN A 25 3.83 -23.32 -2.62
C GLN A 25 3.50 -23.79 -4.03
N ILE A 26 2.40 -23.32 -4.63
CA ILE A 26 2.05 -23.65 -6.01
C ILE A 26 3.03 -23.00 -7.00
N ALA A 27 3.43 -21.76 -6.75
CA ALA A 27 4.33 -21.02 -7.63
C ALA A 27 5.73 -21.65 -7.70
N GLY A 28 6.18 -22.34 -6.63
CA GLY A 28 7.46 -23.04 -6.61
C GLY A 28 8.67 -22.09 -6.63
N PHE A 29 9.75 -22.47 -7.30
CA PHE A 29 10.99 -21.70 -7.31
C PHE A 29 10.87 -20.40 -8.15
N PHE A 30 11.26 -19.27 -7.56
CA PHE A 30 11.27 -17.96 -8.21
C PHE A 30 12.24 -17.91 -9.38
N SER A 31 13.35 -18.66 -9.31
CA SER A 31 14.33 -18.78 -10.39
C SER A 31 13.76 -19.40 -11.68
N LEU A 32 12.63 -20.10 -11.63
CA LEU A 32 12.06 -20.84 -12.77
C LEU A 32 10.92 -20.11 -13.51
N HIS A 33 10.22 -19.16 -12.88
CA HIS A 33 8.93 -18.65 -13.37
C HIS A 33 8.94 -17.17 -13.77
N GLY A 34 10.13 -16.57 -13.92
CA GLY A 34 10.29 -15.16 -14.26
C GLY A 34 10.57 -14.34 -13.00
N ALA A 35 11.72 -13.69 -13.00
CA ALA A 35 12.30 -13.08 -11.80
C ALA A 35 11.97 -11.57 -11.68
N ASP A 36 11.04 -11.04 -12.47
CA ASP A 36 10.71 -9.61 -12.49
C ASP A 36 9.33 -9.35 -11.85
N PRO A 37 9.25 -8.58 -10.74
CA PRO A 37 10.31 -7.74 -10.17
C PRO A 37 11.10 -8.35 -9.00
N GLU A 38 10.89 -9.62 -8.66
CA GLU A 38 11.41 -10.27 -7.46
C GLU A 38 12.95 -10.17 -7.33
N CYS A 39 13.68 -10.42 -8.42
CA CYS A 39 15.14 -10.38 -8.47
C CYS A 39 15.67 -8.95 -8.25
N ILE A 40 15.01 -7.96 -8.83
CA ILE A 40 15.41 -6.57 -8.67
C ILE A 40 15.19 -6.10 -7.22
N TYR A 41 14.11 -6.53 -6.57
CA TYR A 41 13.90 -6.30 -5.13
C TYR A 41 14.87 -7.09 -4.25
N PHE A 42 15.24 -8.30 -4.65
CA PHE A 42 16.26 -9.10 -3.99
C PHE A 42 17.62 -8.40 -4.00
N ILE A 43 18.10 -7.95 -5.16
CA ILE A 43 19.39 -7.25 -5.29
C ILE A 43 19.36 -5.92 -4.53
N SER A 44 18.26 -5.19 -4.61
CA SER A 44 18.10 -3.93 -3.87
C SER A 44 18.11 -4.16 -2.35
N GLY A 45 17.38 -5.18 -1.87
CA GLY A 45 17.39 -5.58 -0.47
C GLY A 45 18.76 -6.04 0.02
N LEU A 46 19.49 -6.81 -0.80
CA LEU A 46 20.86 -7.23 -0.50
C LEU A 46 21.82 -6.03 -0.42
N SER A 47 21.67 -5.05 -1.32
CA SER A 47 22.47 -3.81 -1.28
C SER A 47 22.24 -3.06 0.04
N VAL A 48 20.97 -2.84 0.40
CA VAL A 48 20.58 -2.18 1.65
C VAL A 48 21.04 -2.98 2.87
N ALA A 49 20.96 -4.32 2.85
CA ALA A 49 21.48 -5.18 3.90
C ALA A 49 22.99 -5.02 4.12
N ASN A 50 23.74 -4.71 3.07
CA ASN A 50 25.17 -4.40 3.12
C ASN A 50 25.47 -2.95 3.54
N GLY A 51 24.46 -2.16 3.89
CA GLY A 51 24.60 -0.74 4.26
C GLY A 51 24.81 0.17 3.05
N LYS A 52 24.56 -0.32 1.82
CA LYS A 52 24.65 0.48 0.61
C LYS A 52 23.28 1.06 0.25
N LEU A 53 23.25 2.34 -0.10
CA LEU A 53 22.01 3.04 -0.50
C LEU A 53 21.80 3.04 -2.03
N MET A 54 22.75 2.49 -2.79
CA MET A 54 22.57 2.29 -4.23
C MET A 54 21.67 1.09 -4.47
N LEU A 55 20.56 1.31 -5.16
CA LEU A 55 19.55 0.27 -5.42
C LEU A 55 19.66 -0.24 -6.86
N GLY A 56 19.23 -1.49 -7.06
CA GLY A 56 19.01 -2.03 -8.40
C GLY A 56 17.67 -1.57 -9.01
N HIS A 57 16.67 -1.30 -8.16
CA HIS A 57 15.37 -0.80 -8.60
C HIS A 57 15.21 0.69 -8.39
N ILE A 58 14.82 1.38 -9.45
CA ILE A 58 14.59 2.84 -9.45
C ILE A 58 13.33 3.23 -10.23
N ASP A 59 12.68 2.28 -10.90
CA ASP A 59 11.47 2.49 -11.72
C ASP A 59 10.19 2.57 -10.87
N ASN A 60 10.33 2.60 -9.55
CA ASN A 60 9.40 3.13 -8.57
C ASN A 60 10.14 3.18 -7.21
N PRO A 61 9.56 3.77 -6.16
CA PRO A 61 10.23 3.82 -4.87
C PRO A 61 10.45 2.44 -4.24
N GLY A 62 9.37 1.68 -4.00
CA GLY A 62 9.42 0.31 -3.47
C GLY A 62 10.23 0.13 -2.16
N THR A 63 10.59 1.23 -1.50
CA THR A 63 11.67 1.25 -0.50
C THR A 63 11.30 0.52 0.79
N PRO A 64 10.05 0.56 1.28
CA PRO A 64 9.64 -0.27 2.40
C PRO A 64 9.86 -1.77 2.18
N LEU A 65 9.65 -2.27 0.96
CA LEU A 65 9.93 -3.66 0.63
C LEU A 65 11.43 -3.94 0.62
N GLN A 66 12.25 -3.01 0.12
CA GLN A 66 13.71 -3.13 0.11
C GLN A 66 14.28 -3.18 1.55
N TYR A 67 13.76 -2.35 2.45
CA TYR A 67 14.12 -2.40 3.86
C TYR A 67 13.68 -3.70 4.54
N LEU A 68 12.46 -4.16 4.25
CA LEU A 68 11.97 -5.45 4.76
C LEU A 68 12.85 -6.60 4.26
N ALA A 69 13.20 -6.61 2.97
CA ALA A 69 14.12 -7.58 2.38
C ALA A 69 15.47 -7.57 3.09
N ALA A 70 16.06 -6.39 3.30
CA ALA A 70 17.33 -6.25 3.98
C ALA A 70 17.30 -6.81 5.42
N LEU A 71 16.24 -6.50 6.17
CA LEU A 71 16.02 -7.01 7.52
C LEU A 71 15.87 -8.53 7.51
N VAL A 72 15.00 -9.06 6.65
CA VAL A 72 14.74 -10.50 6.55
C VAL A 72 16.02 -11.25 6.17
N PHE A 73 16.79 -10.77 5.21
CA PHE A 73 18.03 -11.44 4.79
C PHE A 73 19.05 -11.50 5.93
N ARG A 74 19.21 -10.41 6.68
CA ARG A 74 20.10 -10.40 7.85
C ARG A 74 19.61 -11.33 8.96
N LEU A 75 18.31 -11.36 9.25
CA LEU A 75 17.73 -12.25 10.26
C LEU A 75 17.86 -13.71 9.86
N VAL A 76 17.56 -14.06 8.61
CA VAL A 76 17.68 -15.43 8.10
C VAL A 76 19.12 -15.90 8.18
N TYR A 77 20.08 -15.09 7.70
CA TYR A 77 21.50 -15.41 7.80
C TYR A 77 21.94 -15.61 9.26
N PHE A 78 21.51 -14.72 10.17
CA PHE A 78 21.83 -14.83 11.59
C PHE A 78 21.27 -16.10 12.27
N LEU A 79 20.09 -16.55 11.85
CA LEU A 79 19.38 -17.67 12.48
C LEU A 79 19.69 -19.04 11.87
N ARG A 80 20.12 -19.10 10.61
CA ARG A 80 20.41 -20.37 9.92
C ARG A 80 21.87 -20.77 10.10
N SER A 81 22.15 -22.06 10.05
CA SER A 81 23.52 -22.54 9.90
C SER A 81 24.04 -22.24 8.49
N HIS A 82 25.22 -21.62 8.41
CA HIS A 82 25.88 -21.30 7.14
C HIS A 82 27.41 -21.46 7.28
N GLN A 83 28.09 -21.73 6.16
CA GLN A 83 29.55 -21.89 6.11
C GLN A 83 30.26 -20.77 5.35
N GLY A 84 29.51 -19.97 4.57
CA GLY A 84 30.05 -18.88 3.76
C GLY A 84 29.82 -17.50 4.36
N SER A 85 30.35 -16.48 3.68
CA SER A 85 30.03 -15.08 3.98
C SER A 85 28.57 -14.75 3.67
N PHE A 86 28.04 -13.67 4.26
CA PHE A 86 26.66 -13.22 4.07
C PHE A 86 26.24 -13.16 2.59
N ASN A 87 27.02 -12.49 1.74
CA ASN A 87 26.69 -12.34 0.33
C ASN A 87 26.71 -13.68 -0.41
N HIS A 88 27.68 -14.55 -0.09
CA HIS A 88 27.75 -15.87 -0.70
C HIS A 88 26.55 -16.73 -0.31
N ASP A 89 26.18 -16.78 0.97
CA ASP A 89 25.03 -17.55 1.45
C ASP A 89 23.71 -17.05 0.84
N VAL A 90 23.50 -15.73 0.81
CA VAL A 90 22.29 -15.12 0.24
C VAL A 90 22.16 -15.41 -1.25
N LEU A 91 23.23 -15.25 -2.02
CA LEU A 91 23.22 -15.51 -3.47
C LEU A 91 23.08 -17.00 -3.78
N ALA A 92 23.79 -17.87 -3.04
CA ALA A 92 23.72 -19.32 -3.24
C ALA A 92 22.35 -19.91 -2.88
N ASN A 93 21.58 -19.24 -2.01
CA ASN A 93 20.25 -19.68 -1.57
C ASN A 93 19.15 -18.71 -2.01
N PHE A 94 19.29 -18.10 -3.19
CA PHE A 94 18.39 -17.08 -3.74
C PHE A 94 16.89 -17.38 -3.54
N ASP A 95 16.43 -18.55 -3.99
CA ASP A 95 15.01 -18.94 -3.91
C ASP A 95 14.51 -19.04 -2.47
N MET A 96 15.33 -19.60 -1.56
CA MET A 96 14.96 -19.75 -0.16
C MET A 96 14.80 -18.38 0.51
N TYR A 97 15.73 -17.45 0.27
CA TYR A 97 15.62 -16.09 0.81
C TYR A 97 14.37 -15.36 0.28
N LEU A 98 14.02 -15.54 -1.00
CA LEU A 98 12.78 -14.99 -1.55
C LEU A 98 11.51 -15.64 -0.97
N HIS A 99 11.50 -16.96 -0.75
CA HIS A 99 10.39 -17.64 -0.09
C HIS A 99 10.17 -17.11 1.33
N VAL A 100 11.25 -17.00 2.10
CA VAL A 100 11.17 -16.46 3.47
C VAL A 100 10.73 -15.00 3.45
N LEU A 101 11.17 -14.20 2.47
CA LEU A 101 10.73 -12.82 2.30
C LEU A 101 9.24 -12.73 1.95
N ASN A 102 8.71 -13.56 1.06
CA ASN A 102 7.27 -13.59 0.77
C ASN A 102 6.46 -14.00 2.01
N LEU A 103 6.91 -15.01 2.76
CA LEU A 103 6.25 -15.43 4.01
C LEU A 103 6.28 -14.31 5.06
N ALA A 104 7.40 -13.60 5.21
CA ALA A 104 7.52 -12.45 6.09
C ALA A 104 6.59 -11.30 5.67
N LEU A 105 6.55 -10.99 4.37
CA LEU A 105 5.67 -9.97 3.79
C LEU A 105 4.20 -10.29 4.06
N THR A 106 3.77 -11.51 3.77
CA THR A 106 2.40 -11.99 4.01
C THR A 106 2.07 -11.96 5.51
N SER A 107 3.01 -12.33 6.37
CA SER A 107 2.86 -12.28 7.82
C SER A 107 2.68 -10.84 8.32
N VAL A 108 3.49 -9.90 7.84
CA VAL A 108 3.40 -8.47 8.20
C VAL A 108 2.02 -7.94 7.85
N ILE A 109 1.50 -8.24 6.66
CA ILE A 109 0.18 -7.78 6.21
C ILE A 109 -0.92 -8.42 7.05
N ALA A 110 -0.88 -9.74 7.30
CA ALA A 110 -1.88 -10.42 8.13
C ALA A 110 -1.90 -9.87 9.57
N VAL A 111 -0.73 -9.71 10.20
CA VAL A 111 -0.61 -9.12 11.53
C VAL A 111 -1.16 -7.69 11.54
N PHE A 112 -0.83 -6.91 10.52
CA PHE A 112 -1.34 -5.55 10.38
C PHE A 112 -2.87 -5.52 10.22
N MET A 113 -3.44 -6.37 9.36
CA MET A 113 -4.90 -6.51 9.17
C MET A 113 -5.60 -6.85 10.48
N TYR A 114 -5.01 -7.71 11.30
CA TYR A 114 -5.54 -8.05 12.61
C TYR A 114 -5.56 -6.82 13.54
N PHE A 115 -4.45 -6.09 13.65
CA PHE A 115 -4.38 -4.91 14.51
C PHE A 115 -5.25 -3.76 14.01
N ALA A 116 -5.29 -3.51 12.70
CA ALA A 116 -6.18 -2.55 12.08
C ALA A 116 -7.66 -2.85 12.39
N GLY A 117 -8.07 -4.12 12.26
CA GLY A 117 -9.39 -4.57 12.67
C GLY A 117 -9.65 -4.35 14.16
N ARG A 118 -8.69 -4.72 15.02
CA ARG A 118 -8.82 -4.52 16.48
C ARG A 118 -8.96 -3.05 16.86
N ILE A 119 -8.19 -2.16 16.23
CA ILE A 119 -8.24 -0.71 16.42
C ILE A 119 -9.62 -0.19 15.98
N PHE A 120 -10.06 -0.57 14.77
CA PHE A 120 -11.32 -0.08 14.23
C PHE A 120 -12.54 -0.63 14.98
N TYR A 121 -12.50 -1.85 15.49
CA TYR A 121 -13.54 -2.38 16.36
C TYR A 121 -13.67 -1.58 17.65
N ARG A 122 -12.55 -1.14 18.25
CA ARG A 122 -12.60 -0.27 19.45
C ARG A 122 -13.21 1.09 19.17
N ILE A 123 -13.14 1.55 17.92
CA ILE A 123 -13.67 2.85 17.49
C ILE A 123 -15.16 2.73 17.12
N SER A 124 -15.51 1.76 16.29
CA SER A 124 -16.86 1.57 15.75
C SER A 124 -17.79 0.77 16.66
N ASN A 125 -17.23 -0.07 17.54
CA ASN A 125 -17.92 -1.14 18.26
C ASN A 125 -18.82 -2.01 17.36
N ASN A 126 -18.55 -2.04 16.05
CA ASN A 126 -19.35 -2.73 15.06
C ASN A 126 -18.49 -3.79 14.36
N LEU A 127 -18.85 -5.06 14.57
CA LEU A 127 -18.11 -6.18 14.02
C LEU A 127 -18.20 -6.22 12.49
N THR A 128 -19.36 -5.93 11.92
CA THR A 128 -19.57 -5.96 10.47
C THR A 128 -18.65 -5.00 9.74
N TYR A 129 -18.61 -3.73 10.16
CA TYR A 129 -17.70 -2.74 9.56
C TYR A 129 -16.23 -3.10 9.76
N THR A 130 -15.90 -3.73 10.88
CA THR A 130 -14.53 -4.20 11.14
C THR A 130 -14.12 -5.32 10.20
N VAL A 131 -14.98 -6.33 10.01
CA VAL A 131 -14.71 -7.44 9.09
C VAL A 131 -14.64 -6.93 7.66
N LEU A 132 -15.51 -5.99 7.25
CA LEU A 132 -15.45 -5.37 5.92
C LEU A 132 -14.12 -4.63 5.69
N LEU A 133 -13.63 -3.88 6.68
CA LEU A 133 -12.31 -3.24 6.61
C LEU A 133 -11.21 -4.30 6.43
N GLN A 134 -11.23 -5.38 7.21
CA GLN A 134 -10.23 -6.45 7.08
C GLN A 134 -10.31 -7.20 5.74
N LEU A 135 -11.49 -7.37 5.17
CA LEU A 135 -11.68 -8.03 3.88
C LEU A 135 -11.41 -7.11 2.69
N SER A 136 -11.33 -5.79 2.90
CA SER A 136 -11.11 -4.82 1.82
C SER A 136 -9.90 -5.11 0.91
N PRO A 137 -8.75 -5.62 1.38
CA PRO A 137 -7.63 -5.95 0.48
C PRO A 137 -7.94 -7.14 -0.44
N LEU A 138 -8.89 -7.99 -0.07
CA LEU A 138 -9.27 -9.21 -0.81
C LEU A 138 -10.33 -8.96 -1.89
N PHE A 139 -10.78 -7.71 -2.08
CA PHE A 139 -11.82 -7.38 -3.05
C PHE A 139 -11.34 -7.37 -4.51
N THR A 140 -10.04 -7.20 -4.76
CA THR A 140 -9.51 -7.11 -6.13
C THR A 140 -8.83 -8.42 -6.54
N SER A 141 -9.04 -8.86 -7.77
CA SER A 141 -8.36 -10.04 -8.33
C SER A 141 -6.83 -9.90 -8.33
N ILE A 142 -6.35 -8.65 -8.45
CA ILE A 142 -4.91 -8.31 -8.46
C ILE A 142 -4.20 -8.81 -7.21
N ILE A 143 -4.84 -8.77 -6.03
CA ILE A 143 -4.17 -9.24 -4.81
C ILE A 143 -3.85 -10.73 -4.89
N PHE A 144 -4.70 -11.53 -5.53
CA PHE A 144 -4.50 -12.97 -5.67
C PHE A 144 -3.35 -13.29 -6.64
N LEU A 145 -3.10 -12.40 -7.61
CA LEU A 145 -1.93 -12.49 -8.49
C LEU A 145 -0.63 -12.11 -7.77
N ASN A 146 -0.72 -11.22 -6.78
CA ASN A 146 0.46 -10.66 -6.11
C ASN A 146 0.82 -11.32 -4.79
N ILE A 147 -0.13 -11.94 -4.07
CA ILE A 147 0.05 -12.40 -2.69
C ILE A 147 1.17 -13.45 -2.53
N GLY A 148 1.40 -14.30 -3.54
CA GLY A 148 2.51 -15.25 -3.59
C GLY A 148 3.83 -14.69 -4.13
N ARG A 149 3.85 -13.42 -4.53
CA ARG A 149 4.99 -12.74 -5.17
C ARG A 149 5.70 -11.79 -4.21
N VAL A 150 6.94 -11.42 -4.53
CA VAL A 150 7.70 -10.40 -3.79
C VAL A 150 7.63 -9.07 -4.55
N VAL A 151 6.54 -8.34 -4.32
CA VAL A 151 6.22 -7.08 -5.02
C VAL A 151 5.78 -6.01 -4.01
N PRO A 152 6.11 -4.72 -4.22
CA PRO A 152 5.82 -3.66 -3.25
C PRO A 152 4.31 -3.44 -3.07
N GLU A 153 3.49 -3.76 -4.08
CA GLU A 153 2.04 -3.62 -4.06
C GLU A 153 1.39 -4.37 -2.91
N ASN A 154 1.99 -5.47 -2.46
CA ASN A 154 1.51 -6.23 -1.30
C ASN A 154 1.51 -5.39 -0.02
N LEU A 155 2.33 -4.34 0.09
CA LEU A 155 2.34 -3.44 1.25
C LEU A 155 1.28 -2.33 1.19
N ILE A 156 0.70 -2.04 0.01
CA ILE A 156 -0.31 -0.97 -0.17
C ILE A 156 -1.57 -1.11 0.72
N PRO A 157 -2.07 -2.32 1.05
CA PRO A 157 -3.17 -2.46 2.00
C PRO A 157 -2.93 -1.76 3.34
N ILE A 158 -1.69 -1.66 3.82
CA ILE A 158 -1.35 -1.04 5.10
C ILE A 158 -1.74 0.45 5.14
N PRO A 159 -1.17 1.33 4.30
CA PRO A 159 -1.52 2.75 4.30
C PRO A 159 -2.99 3.00 3.94
N VAL A 160 -3.57 2.20 3.04
CA VAL A 160 -5.00 2.33 2.68
C VAL A 160 -5.90 2.05 3.88
N MET A 161 -5.68 0.94 4.59
CA MET A 161 -6.47 0.61 5.78
C MET A 161 -6.28 1.65 6.90
N LEU A 162 -5.05 2.16 7.11
CA LEU A 162 -4.81 3.23 8.07
C LEU A 162 -5.56 4.51 7.69
N LEU A 163 -5.52 4.88 6.41
CA LEU A 163 -6.25 6.03 5.89
C LEU A 163 -7.76 5.83 6.12
N SER A 164 -8.31 4.67 5.78
CA SER A 164 -9.71 4.34 6.04
C SER A 164 -10.08 4.45 7.52
N ILE A 165 -9.23 3.97 8.44
CA ILE A 165 -9.47 4.09 9.88
C ILE A 165 -9.53 5.57 10.29
N LEU A 166 -8.59 6.41 9.84
CA LEU A 166 -8.58 7.83 10.16
C LEU A 166 -9.80 8.58 9.61
N LEU A 167 -10.26 8.21 8.41
CA LEU A 167 -11.42 8.81 7.76
C LEU A 167 -12.74 8.39 8.42
N LEU A 168 -12.83 7.14 8.87
CA LEU A 168 -14.06 6.59 9.47
C LEU A 168 -14.15 6.87 10.96
N GLN A 169 -13.02 7.06 11.66
CA GLN A 169 -13.00 7.33 13.09
C GLN A 169 -13.96 8.44 13.55
N PRO A 170 -14.07 9.59 12.85
CA PRO A 170 -15.03 10.65 13.21
C PRO A 170 -16.50 10.28 13.12
N LEU A 171 -16.86 9.24 12.37
CA LEU A 171 -18.24 8.80 12.25
C LEU A 171 -18.71 8.00 13.46
N PHE A 172 -17.78 7.47 14.26
CA PHE A 172 -18.09 6.56 15.36
C PHE A 172 -17.57 7.02 16.73
N ALA A 173 -16.51 7.84 16.76
CA ALA A 173 -15.97 8.36 18.01
C ALA A 173 -16.76 9.58 18.48
N SER A 174 -17.29 9.52 19.71
CA SER A 174 -18.03 10.62 20.35
C SER A 174 -17.14 11.78 20.83
N ASP A 175 -15.81 11.60 20.81
CA ASP A 175 -14.88 12.49 21.50
C ASP A 175 -14.05 13.32 20.51
N TYR A 176 -14.38 14.62 20.42
CA TYR A 176 -13.77 15.58 19.50
C TYR A 176 -12.26 15.77 19.74
N ASN A 177 -11.79 15.58 20.97
CA ASN A 177 -10.37 15.71 21.31
C ASN A 177 -9.48 14.64 20.66
N ARG A 178 -10.06 13.52 20.22
CA ARG A 178 -9.34 12.43 19.55
C ARG A 178 -8.93 12.78 18.10
N PHE A 179 -9.33 13.95 17.57
CA PHE A 179 -8.92 14.48 16.25
C PHE A 179 -7.70 15.40 16.30
N ARG A 180 -7.21 15.74 17.51
CA ARG A 180 -6.05 16.61 17.66
C ARG A 180 -4.82 15.94 17.05
N ASN A 181 -4.16 16.63 16.11
CA ASN A 181 -2.97 16.20 15.37
C ASN A 181 -3.19 15.13 14.27
N ASN A 182 -4.41 14.94 13.75
CA ASN A 182 -4.62 14.02 12.61
C ASN A 182 -3.78 14.37 11.38
N TYR A 183 -3.38 15.63 11.20
CA TYR A 183 -2.47 16.06 10.14
C TYR A 183 -1.12 15.32 10.17
N LEU A 184 -0.62 14.94 11.35
CA LEU A 184 0.63 14.17 11.51
C LEU A 184 0.45 12.76 10.95
N TRP A 185 -0.60 12.05 11.40
CA TRP A 185 -0.86 10.69 10.95
C TRP A 185 -1.22 10.63 9.47
N PHE A 186 -2.04 11.55 8.98
CA PHE A 186 -2.28 11.68 7.54
C PHE A 186 -0.96 11.86 6.79
N GLY A 187 -0.05 12.71 7.29
CA GLY A 187 1.24 12.95 6.65
C GLY A 187 2.11 11.68 6.59
N LEU A 188 2.24 10.97 7.72
CA LEU A 188 3.01 9.74 7.80
C LEU A 188 2.44 8.61 6.93
N ILE A 189 1.12 8.45 6.89
CA ILE A 189 0.44 7.44 6.07
C ILE A 189 0.59 7.77 4.58
N SER A 190 0.40 9.04 4.21
CA SER A 190 0.60 9.54 2.85
C SER A 190 2.04 9.31 2.38
N ALA A 191 3.02 9.63 3.22
CA ALA A 191 4.43 9.38 2.96
C ALA A 191 4.73 7.89 2.80
N PHE A 192 4.22 7.04 3.68
CA PHE A 192 4.42 5.60 3.62
C PHE A 192 3.83 5.01 2.34
N GLY A 193 2.59 5.35 1.99
CA GLY A 193 1.98 4.92 0.72
C GLY A 193 2.76 5.37 -0.51
N LEU A 194 3.22 6.62 -0.52
CA LEU A 194 4.03 7.16 -1.62
C LEU A 194 5.40 6.48 -1.72
N SER A 195 6.01 6.13 -0.59
CA SER A 195 7.29 5.40 -0.53
C SER A 195 7.19 3.95 -1.00
N ILE A 196 5.98 3.39 -1.05
CA ILE A 196 5.71 2.08 -1.67
C ILE A 196 5.52 2.27 -3.17
N LYS A 197 4.59 3.13 -3.58
CA LYS A 197 4.27 3.36 -4.99
C LYS A 197 3.75 4.77 -5.23
N LEU A 198 4.26 5.41 -6.28
CA LEU A 198 3.91 6.81 -6.58
C LEU A 198 2.48 7.00 -7.07
N THR A 199 1.86 5.95 -7.59
CA THR A 199 0.43 5.94 -7.92
C THR A 199 -0.45 6.12 -6.68
N TYR A 200 0.11 6.13 -5.47
CA TYR A 200 -0.58 6.52 -4.23
C TYR A 200 -0.72 8.04 -4.07
N PHE A 201 0.04 8.86 -4.82
CA PHE A 201 0.01 10.32 -4.70
C PHE A 201 -1.37 10.95 -4.84
N PRO A 202 -2.27 10.51 -5.75
CA PRO A 202 -3.61 11.08 -5.85
C PRO A 202 -4.41 11.01 -4.54
N LEU A 203 -4.17 9.99 -3.69
CA LEU A 203 -4.84 9.85 -2.40
C LEU A 203 -4.42 10.92 -1.37
N TRP A 204 -3.35 11.68 -1.64
CA TRP A 204 -2.92 12.80 -0.80
C TRP A 204 -3.91 13.98 -0.81
N ILE A 205 -4.81 14.02 -1.79
CA ILE A 205 -5.88 15.02 -1.88
C ILE A 205 -6.89 14.81 -0.74
N ILE A 206 -7.12 13.56 -0.32
CA ILE A 206 -8.15 13.20 0.66
C ILE A 206 -7.90 13.92 2.02
N PRO A 207 -6.71 13.84 2.64
CA PRO A 207 -6.42 14.61 3.85
C PRO A 207 -6.55 16.12 3.67
N LEU A 208 -6.23 16.68 2.49
CA LEU A 208 -6.34 18.13 2.24
C LEU A 208 -7.79 18.61 2.29
N ILE A 209 -8.73 17.79 1.81
CA ILE A 209 -10.17 18.08 1.86
C ILE A 209 -10.71 17.93 3.29
N VAL A 210 -10.28 16.87 3.99
CA VAL A 210 -10.77 16.54 5.35
C VAL A 210 -10.24 17.53 6.39
N LEU A 211 -8.97 17.93 6.31
CA LEU A 211 -8.36 18.88 7.25
C LEU A 211 -9.00 20.27 7.12
N THR A 212 -9.34 20.83 8.27
CA THR A 212 -10.26 21.97 8.32
C THR A 212 -9.56 23.30 8.20
N THR A 213 -8.34 23.41 8.72
CA THR A 213 -7.58 24.66 8.75
C THR A 213 -6.41 24.63 7.77
N TRP A 214 -6.07 25.78 7.18
CA TRP A 214 -4.90 25.91 6.32
C TRP A 214 -3.59 25.56 7.04
N LYS A 215 -3.49 25.87 8.35
CA LYS A 215 -2.33 25.50 9.17
C LYS A 215 -2.14 23.98 9.24
N GLU A 216 -3.21 23.21 9.42
CA GLU A 216 -3.16 21.74 9.42
C GLU A 216 -2.78 21.19 8.05
N ARG A 217 -3.34 21.76 6.97
CA ARG A 217 -3.01 21.35 5.59
C ARG A 217 -1.53 21.56 5.28
N ILE A 218 -0.97 22.70 5.64
CA ILE A 218 0.46 23.00 5.46
C ILE A 218 1.30 22.02 6.30
N ARG A 219 0.97 21.82 7.57
CA ARG A 219 1.69 20.87 8.44
C ARG A 219 1.64 19.44 7.91
N TYR A 220 0.47 18.99 7.47
CA TYR A 220 0.29 17.71 6.80
C TYR A 220 1.21 17.58 5.60
N SER A 221 1.19 18.55 4.68
CA SER A 221 1.99 18.51 3.45
C SER A 221 3.49 18.47 3.77
N LEU A 222 3.97 19.29 4.70
CA LEU A 222 5.37 19.29 5.13
C LEU A 222 5.79 17.95 5.74
N ILE A 223 4.95 17.36 6.59
CA ILE A 223 5.21 16.05 7.20
C ILE A 223 5.20 14.95 6.14
N ALA A 224 4.23 14.97 5.21
CA ALA A 224 4.11 13.99 4.15
C ALA A 224 5.33 14.02 3.23
N VAL A 225 5.72 15.21 2.75
CA VAL A 225 6.90 15.38 1.89
C VAL A 225 8.18 15.02 2.63
N GLY A 226 8.40 15.58 3.83
CA GLY A 226 9.61 15.31 4.62
C GLY A 226 9.76 13.83 4.98
N SER A 227 8.67 13.18 5.41
CA SER A 227 8.70 11.76 5.76
C SER A 227 8.86 10.86 4.53
N PHE A 228 8.34 11.26 3.36
CA PHE A 228 8.55 10.51 2.12
C PHE A 228 10.04 10.43 1.78
N PHE A 229 10.77 11.55 1.84
CA PHE A 229 12.22 11.55 1.59
C PHE A 229 13.01 10.69 2.58
N VAL A 230 12.55 10.60 3.84
CA VAL A 230 13.18 9.71 4.83
C VAL A 230 12.85 8.24 4.57
N MET A 231 11.58 7.93 4.29
CA MET A 231 11.12 6.55 4.07
C MET A 231 11.57 5.98 2.71
N ALA A 232 11.76 6.84 1.71
CA ALA A 232 12.24 6.52 0.37
C ALA A 232 13.68 6.98 0.16
N LEU A 233 14.48 7.05 1.23
CA LEU A 233 15.82 7.65 1.19
C LEU A 233 16.75 7.00 0.14
N PRO A 234 16.93 5.66 0.09
CA PRO A 234 17.79 5.00 -0.90
C PRO A 234 17.48 5.35 -2.36
N VAL A 235 16.21 5.50 -2.71
CA VAL A 235 15.81 5.81 -4.09
C VAL A 235 15.89 7.32 -4.37
N THR A 236 15.48 8.16 -3.42
CA THR A 236 15.44 9.62 -3.61
C THR A 236 16.82 10.26 -3.66
N LEU A 237 17.83 9.61 -3.07
CA LEU A 237 19.24 10.00 -3.20
C LEU A 237 19.83 9.73 -4.58
N GLN A 238 19.21 8.88 -5.40
CA GLN A 238 19.68 8.56 -6.75
C GLN A 238 19.20 9.59 -7.77
N ILE A 239 19.66 10.84 -7.59
CA ILE A 239 19.01 12.01 -8.17
C ILE A 239 18.90 11.94 -9.71
N ASN A 240 20.02 11.60 -10.35
CA ASN A 240 20.12 11.62 -11.80
C ASN A 240 19.22 10.58 -12.49
N VAL A 241 18.93 9.47 -11.79
CA VAL A 241 18.24 8.34 -12.41
C VAL A 241 16.78 8.31 -11.99
N PHE A 242 16.50 8.34 -10.68
CA PHE A 242 15.12 8.33 -10.18
C PHE A 242 14.34 9.56 -10.65
N TRP A 243 14.82 10.78 -10.40
CA TRP A 243 14.07 11.99 -10.82
C TRP A 243 14.02 12.17 -12.33
N GLY A 244 15.06 11.71 -13.05
CA GLY A 244 15.06 11.66 -14.51
C GLY A 244 13.94 10.78 -15.05
N TRP A 245 13.84 9.55 -14.52
CA TRP A 245 12.76 8.62 -14.85
C TRP A 245 11.38 9.20 -14.48
N MET A 246 11.28 9.88 -13.35
CA MET A 246 10.01 10.48 -12.93
C MET A 246 9.56 11.61 -13.82
N LYS A 247 10.50 12.49 -14.17
CA LYS A 247 10.24 13.54 -15.15
C LYS A 247 9.81 12.95 -16.50
N ALA A 248 10.42 11.84 -16.93
CA ALA A 248 10.04 11.16 -18.16
C ALA A 248 8.58 10.66 -18.10
N LEU A 249 8.20 9.96 -17.04
CA LEU A 249 6.83 9.46 -16.85
C LEU A 249 5.75 10.55 -16.84
N PHE A 250 6.05 11.73 -16.28
CA PHE A 250 5.07 12.81 -16.18
C PHE A 250 4.96 13.64 -17.46
N LEU A 251 6.05 13.74 -18.25
CA LEU A 251 6.12 14.64 -19.40
C LEU A 251 5.98 13.94 -20.76
N HIS A 252 6.03 12.60 -20.80
CA HIS A 252 6.03 11.83 -22.04
C HIS A 252 5.03 10.68 -22.00
N SER A 253 4.49 10.33 -23.17
CA SER A 253 3.63 9.16 -23.38
C SER A 253 4.43 7.87 -23.48
N GLY A 254 3.70 6.78 -23.75
CA GLY A 254 4.28 5.48 -24.04
C GLY A 254 4.75 4.75 -22.80
N GLN A 255 5.10 3.48 -22.98
CA GLN A 255 5.57 2.64 -21.89
C GLN A 255 6.86 3.23 -21.31
N TYR A 256 6.86 3.45 -19.99
CA TYR A 256 7.98 4.04 -19.25
C TYR A 256 8.40 5.45 -19.70
N GLY A 257 7.49 6.24 -20.29
CA GLY A 257 7.77 7.62 -20.68
C GLY A 257 8.77 7.76 -21.83
N LYS A 258 8.84 6.75 -22.71
CA LYS A 258 9.71 6.72 -23.91
C LYS A 258 9.09 7.36 -25.17
N GLY A 259 7.84 7.76 -25.09
CA GLY A 259 7.08 8.34 -26.20
C GLY A 259 7.28 9.83 -26.38
N GLU A 260 6.39 10.44 -27.16
CA GLU A 260 6.39 11.88 -27.40
C GLU A 260 6.01 12.67 -26.15
N GLY A 261 6.49 13.92 -26.08
CA GLY A 261 6.18 14.83 -24.99
C GLY A 261 4.70 15.22 -24.97
N ASN A 262 3.94 14.65 -24.05
CA ASN A 262 2.53 14.92 -23.84
C ASN A 262 2.12 14.48 -22.42
N ILE A 263 1.00 15.01 -21.95
CA ILE A 263 0.44 14.67 -20.62
C ILE A 263 -0.77 13.76 -20.77
N ILE A 264 -1.54 13.93 -21.85
CA ILE A 264 -2.70 13.08 -22.18
C ILE A 264 -2.64 12.77 -23.67
N ASP A 265 -2.66 11.47 -23.99
CA ASP A 265 -2.84 10.99 -25.36
C ASP A 265 -4.32 10.62 -25.57
N TRP A 266 -5.07 11.55 -26.16
CA TRP A 266 -6.49 11.36 -26.44
C TRP A 266 -6.78 10.23 -27.42
N LYS A 267 -5.80 9.82 -28.25
CA LYS A 267 -5.99 8.72 -29.21
C LYS A 267 -6.07 7.37 -28.50
N THR A 268 -5.31 7.20 -27.42
CA THR A 268 -5.26 5.95 -26.65
C THR A 268 -6.23 5.92 -25.47
N PHE A 269 -6.68 7.09 -24.99
CA PHE A 269 -7.58 7.19 -23.82
C PHE A 269 -8.85 6.34 -23.96
N GLY A 270 -9.61 6.51 -25.04
CA GLY A 270 -10.87 5.78 -25.27
C GLY A 270 -10.68 4.26 -25.37
N PRO A 271 -9.78 3.76 -26.24
CA PRO A 271 -9.46 2.33 -26.32
C PRO A 271 -8.98 1.73 -25.01
N ASN A 272 -8.10 2.42 -24.27
CA ASN A 272 -7.60 1.94 -22.98
C ASN A 272 -8.72 1.87 -21.93
N PHE A 273 -9.58 2.88 -21.88
CA PHE A 273 -10.75 2.87 -20.98
C PHE A 273 -11.70 1.71 -21.31
N SER A 274 -11.94 1.45 -22.60
CA SER A 274 -12.73 0.31 -23.05
C SER A 274 -12.10 -1.01 -22.62
N SER A 275 -10.78 -1.19 -22.81
CA SER A 275 -10.05 -2.40 -22.36
C SER A 275 -10.21 -2.62 -20.86
N LEU A 276 -9.96 -1.57 -20.06
CA LEU A 276 -10.09 -1.62 -18.60
C LEU A 276 -11.51 -2.01 -18.18
N TYR A 277 -12.53 -1.42 -18.81
CA TYR A 277 -13.92 -1.78 -18.55
C TYR A 277 -14.20 -3.24 -18.89
N THR A 278 -13.72 -3.72 -20.05
CA THR A 278 -13.94 -5.10 -20.47
C THR A 278 -13.25 -6.14 -19.60
N GLU A 279 -12.03 -5.85 -19.14
CA GLU A 279 -11.24 -6.72 -18.28
C GLU A 279 -11.75 -6.74 -16.83
N ASN A 280 -12.29 -5.61 -16.35
CA ASN A 280 -12.65 -5.43 -14.94
C ASN A 280 -14.12 -5.03 -14.72
N ARG A 281 -15.05 -5.58 -15.52
CA ARG A 281 -16.48 -5.21 -15.51
C ARG A 281 -17.09 -5.17 -14.10
N PHE A 282 -16.81 -6.19 -13.29
CA PHE A 282 -17.35 -6.29 -11.94
C PHE A 282 -16.93 -5.12 -11.04
N PHE A 283 -15.67 -4.68 -11.14
CA PHE A 283 -15.16 -3.53 -10.40
C PHE A 283 -15.90 -2.25 -10.81
N PHE A 284 -16.08 -2.01 -12.11
CA PHE A 284 -16.82 -0.83 -12.59
C PHE A 284 -18.28 -0.82 -12.13
N TRP A 285 -18.98 -1.95 -12.16
CA TRP A 285 -20.36 -2.05 -11.65
C TRP A 285 -20.44 -1.73 -10.16
N ILE A 286 -19.52 -2.26 -9.34
CA ILE A 286 -19.44 -1.92 -7.92
C ILE A 286 -19.22 -0.42 -7.75
N MET A 287 -18.28 0.18 -8.49
CA MET A 287 -18.03 1.62 -8.41
C MET A 287 -19.26 2.45 -8.77
N ILE A 288 -20.00 2.07 -9.83
CA ILE A 288 -21.23 2.76 -10.23
C ILE A 288 -22.29 2.64 -9.13
N VAL A 289 -22.49 1.45 -8.55
CA VAL A 289 -23.45 1.26 -7.45
C VAL A 289 -23.05 2.08 -6.24
N LEU A 290 -21.76 2.07 -5.86
CA LEU A 290 -21.25 2.88 -4.74
C LEU A 290 -21.44 4.37 -5.00
N LEU A 291 -21.21 4.84 -6.24
CA LEU A 291 -21.43 6.23 -6.63
C LEU A 291 -22.92 6.61 -6.57
N ILE A 292 -23.83 5.74 -7.03
CA ILE A 292 -25.27 5.98 -6.95
C ILE A 292 -25.72 6.04 -5.49
N VAL A 293 -25.31 5.07 -4.66
CA VAL A 293 -25.61 5.04 -3.23
C VAL A 293 -25.06 6.29 -2.53
N PHE A 294 -23.84 6.70 -2.89
CA PHE A 294 -23.22 7.91 -2.40
C PHE A 294 -24.05 9.15 -2.74
N VAL A 295 -24.37 9.37 -4.03
CA VAL A 295 -25.16 10.52 -4.50
C VAL A 295 -26.55 10.52 -3.87
N ALA A 296 -27.23 9.37 -3.83
CA ALA A 296 -28.54 9.24 -3.20
C ALA A 296 -28.48 9.60 -1.71
N SER A 297 -27.50 9.06 -0.98
CA SER A 297 -27.31 9.36 0.45
C SER A 297 -27.01 10.83 0.72
N PHE A 298 -26.25 11.47 -0.18
CA PHE A 298 -25.91 12.89 -0.11
C PHE A 298 -27.14 13.78 -0.33
N ILE A 299 -28.00 13.43 -1.30
CA ILE A 299 -29.24 14.16 -1.59
C ILE A 299 -30.27 13.96 -0.45
N SER A 300 -30.39 12.74 0.09
CA SER A 300 -31.36 12.42 1.15
C SER A 300 -31.02 13.06 2.50
N LYS A 301 -29.74 13.24 2.85
CA LYS A 301 -29.31 13.86 4.12
C LYS A 301 -29.23 15.39 4.05
N LYS A 302 -30.31 16.05 3.62
CA LYS A 302 -30.36 17.53 3.52
C LYS A 302 -30.41 18.26 4.88
N ASN A 303 -30.68 17.58 5.99
CA ASN A 303 -30.81 18.22 7.31
C ASN A 303 -30.42 17.27 8.45
N ARG A 304 -29.28 17.52 9.12
CA ARG A 304 -29.14 17.66 10.59
C ARG A 304 -27.76 17.32 11.20
N GLU A 305 -26.81 16.66 10.54
CA GLU A 305 -25.52 16.35 11.20
C GLU A 305 -24.27 16.50 10.31
N GLY A 306 -23.47 17.53 10.64
CA GLY A 306 -22.01 17.47 10.60
C GLY A 306 -21.31 17.87 9.30
N SER A 307 -20.73 19.07 9.25
CA SER A 307 -19.82 19.54 8.19
C SER A 307 -18.66 18.59 7.89
N LEU A 308 -18.30 17.71 8.84
CA LEU A 308 -17.26 16.70 8.70
C LEU A 308 -17.70 15.48 7.88
N ILE A 309 -18.91 14.95 8.09
CA ILE A 309 -19.46 13.84 7.28
C ILE A 309 -19.50 14.30 5.82
N ARG A 310 -19.98 15.53 5.59
CA ARG A 310 -20.00 16.13 4.26
C ARG A 310 -18.59 16.26 3.64
N ARG A 311 -17.57 16.59 4.43
CA ARG A 311 -16.17 16.68 3.93
C ARG A 311 -15.56 15.33 3.63
N ILE A 312 -15.78 14.33 4.48
CA ILE A 312 -15.31 12.96 4.24
C ILE A 312 -16.01 12.41 3.00
N SER A 313 -17.31 12.63 2.86
CA SER A 313 -18.06 12.29 1.66
C SER A 313 -17.51 12.98 0.41
N LEU A 314 -17.15 14.26 0.47
CA LEU A 314 -16.55 14.95 -0.69
C LEU A 314 -15.12 14.47 -1.03
N ALA A 315 -14.45 13.77 -0.11
CA ALA A 315 -13.06 13.35 -0.25
C ALA A 315 -12.89 11.90 -0.72
N VAL A 316 -13.91 11.05 -0.57
CA VAL A 316 -13.92 9.61 -0.88
C VAL A 316 -14.88 9.35 -2.03
#